data_AF-A0A7Y5U163-F1
#
_entry.id   AF-A0A7Y5U163-F1
#
_cell.length_a   1.000
_cell.length_b   1.000
_cell.length_c   1.000
_cell.angle_alpha   90.00
_cell.angle_beta   90.00
_cell.angle_gamma   90.00
#
_symmetry.space_group_name_H-M   'P 1'
#
loop_
_entity.id
_entity.type
_entity.pdbx_description
1 polymer ?
#
loop_
_entity_poly.entity_id
_entity_poly.type
_entity_poly.pdbx_seq_one_letter_code
_entity_poly.pdbx_strand_id
1 'polypeptide(L)'
;MTIALAAGVAVAACKDNPTAAPIDAPTVTAIKTLTPTTLQQLATGVTAQDRASYATTAVLTLTEILARDVYRIDASEPRYVNETLGGQADPGSFAGGGGFAGFYTATRAAQNAIDALKTASSAYFSPTDVKISTGFFRTMKALVFYRVIELRDTVGIPLQTANPMELTPIYCKPHVLNYIAALLDSGYADLTSVTKADTLPFKLPGGFSSYGLNYNVDSHLVLFNR
;
A
#
# COMPACT_ATOMS: atom_id res chain seq x y z
N MET A 1 56.48 -32.28 -0.21
CA MET A 1 55.38 -32.23 0.78
C MET A 1 54.35 -31.27 0.23
N THR A 2 53.30 -31.82 -0.37
CA THR A 2 52.23 -31.09 -1.07
C THR A 2 51.27 -30.50 -0.04
N ILE A 3 51.16 -29.17 -0.01
CA ILE A 3 50.18 -28.46 0.82
C ILE A 3 48.84 -28.49 0.05
N ALA A 4 47.85 -29.14 0.64
CA ALA A 4 46.49 -29.17 0.13
C ALA A 4 45.82 -27.79 0.33
N LEU A 5 45.35 -27.20 -0.77
CA LEU A 5 44.54 -25.98 -0.76
C LEU A 5 43.11 -26.36 -0.38
N ALA A 6 42.68 -25.95 0.82
CA ALA A 6 41.30 -26.13 1.28
C ALA A 6 40.33 -25.36 0.38
N ALA A 7 39.36 -26.07 -0.20
CA ALA A 7 38.29 -25.49 -1.00
C ALA A 7 37.41 -24.61 -0.11
N GLY A 8 37.42 -23.30 -0.38
CA GLY A 8 36.56 -22.33 0.29
C GLY A 8 35.10 -22.57 -0.04
N VAL A 9 34.28 -22.68 1.02
CA VAL A 9 32.82 -22.66 0.94
C VAL A 9 32.41 -21.35 0.26
N ALA A 10 31.82 -21.45 -0.93
CA ALA A 10 31.19 -20.32 -1.60
C ALA A 10 29.98 -19.88 -0.77
N VAL A 11 30.16 -18.83 0.02
CA VAL A 11 29.06 -18.10 0.63
C VAL A 11 28.24 -17.51 -0.51
N ALA A 12 27.03 -18.02 -0.72
CA ALA A 12 26.03 -17.37 -1.56
C ALA A 12 25.64 -16.06 -0.87
N ALA A 13 26.48 -15.03 -1.00
CA ALA A 13 26.12 -13.67 -0.65
C ALA A 13 24.88 -13.29 -1.47
N CYS A 14 23.90 -12.70 -0.80
CA CYS A 14 22.77 -12.05 -1.46
C CYS A 14 23.33 -11.21 -2.61
N LYS A 15 22.96 -11.53 -3.85
CA LYS A 15 23.21 -10.62 -4.96
C LYS A 15 22.41 -9.36 -4.63
N ASP A 16 23.08 -8.29 -4.23
CA ASP A 16 22.52 -6.95 -4.33
C ASP A 16 21.90 -6.85 -5.71
N ASN A 17 20.59 -6.64 -5.76
CA ASN A 17 19.88 -6.49 -7.02
C ASN A 17 20.49 -5.27 -7.74
N PRO A 18 21.30 -5.45 -8.80
CA PRO A 18 22.03 -4.35 -9.42
C PRO A 18 21.11 -3.44 -10.23
N THR A 19 19.84 -3.84 -10.38
CA THR A 19 18.77 -3.03 -10.95
C THR A 19 17.94 -2.43 -9.83
N ALA A 20 18.23 -1.18 -9.47
CA ALA A 20 17.26 -0.37 -8.76
C ALA A 20 16.11 -0.09 -9.75
N ALA A 21 14.89 -0.47 -9.39
CA ALA A 21 13.71 0.12 -10.03
C ALA A 21 13.84 1.65 -9.93
N PRO A 22 13.38 2.43 -10.92
CA PRO A 22 13.56 3.88 -10.91
C PRO A 22 13.20 4.48 -9.55
N ILE A 23 14.22 4.94 -8.81
CA ILE A 23 14.07 5.42 -7.43
C ILE A 23 13.47 6.83 -7.37
N ASP A 24 13.49 7.53 -8.50
CA ASP A 24 12.89 8.84 -8.65
C ASP A 24 11.37 8.68 -8.78
N ALA A 25 10.66 8.75 -7.65
CA ALA A 25 9.21 8.83 -7.66
C ALA A 25 8.78 10.09 -8.47
N PRO A 26 7.82 9.97 -9.39
CA PRO A 26 7.43 11.10 -10.22
C PRO A 26 6.78 12.17 -9.34
N THR A 27 7.15 13.43 -9.55
CA THR A 27 6.50 14.55 -8.86
C THR A 27 5.05 14.68 -9.32
N VAL A 28 4.20 15.31 -8.51
CA VAL A 28 2.82 15.63 -8.88
C VAL A 28 2.72 16.46 -10.18
N THR A 29 3.76 17.24 -10.51
CA THR A 29 3.86 17.96 -11.77
C THR A 29 4.23 17.04 -12.92
N ALA A 30 5.16 16.11 -12.70
CA ALA A 30 5.62 15.17 -13.73
C ALA A 30 4.53 14.20 -14.18
N ILE A 31 3.58 13.84 -13.31
CA ILE A 31 2.45 12.95 -13.65
C ILE A 31 1.30 13.65 -14.40
N LYS A 32 1.38 14.96 -14.67
CA LYS A 32 0.41 15.65 -15.54
C LYS A 32 0.37 15.04 -16.94
N THR A 33 1.52 14.55 -17.42
CA THR A 33 1.61 13.74 -18.63
C THR A 33 1.99 12.32 -18.23
N LEU A 34 0.98 11.48 -18.04
CA LEU A 34 1.20 10.07 -17.71
C LEU A 34 1.90 9.35 -18.87
N THR A 35 2.94 8.58 -18.56
CA THR A 35 3.68 7.71 -19.48
C THR A 35 3.77 6.31 -18.87
N PRO A 36 4.09 5.26 -19.66
CA PRO A 36 4.21 3.91 -19.11
C PRO A 36 5.23 3.82 -17.96
N THR A 37 6.34 4.57 -18.05
CA THR A 37 7.35 4.66 -17.00
C THR A 37 6.80 5.30 -15.72
N THR A 38 6.08 6.43 -15.82
CA THR A 38 5.53 7.08 -14.63
C THR A 38 4.39 6.29 -14.02
N LEU A 39 3.58 5.58 -14.83
CA LEU A 39 2.58 4.65 -14.33
C LEU A 39 3.22 3.49 -13.54
N GLN A 40 4.29 2.90 -14.05
CA GLN A 40 5.05 1.87 -13.34
C GLN A 40 5.59 2.39 -11.99
N GLN A 41 6.16 3.59 -11.97
CA GLN A 41 6.66 4.20 -10.74
C GLN A 41 5.54 4.47 -9.72
N LEU A 42 4.37 4.91 -10.18
CA LEU A 42 3.19 5.10 -9.32
C LEU A 42 2.70 3.77 -8.73
N ALA A 43 2.62 2.70 -9.52
CA ALA A 43 2.24 1.37 -9.03
C ALA A 43 3.23 0.85 -7.98
N THR A 44 4.54 1.01 -8.23
CA THR A 44 5.59 0.67 -7.26
C THR A 44 5.48 1.52 -5.99
N GLY A 45 5.29 2.84 -6.12
CA GLY A 45 5.22 3.75 -4.99
C GLY A 45 4.01 3.49 -4.08
N VAL A 46 2.84 3.24 -4.66
CA VAL A 46 1.62 2.91 -3.89
C VAL A 46 1.80 1.61 -3.11
N THR A 47 2.28 0.55 -3.77
CA THR A 47 2.47 -0.76 -3.12
C THR A 47 3.61 -0.75 -2.11
N ALA A 48 4.70 -0.03 -2.38
CA ALA A 48 5.81 0.13 -1.45
C ALA A 48 5.41 0.93 -0.21
N GLN A 49 4.70 2.05 -0.38
CA GLN A 49 4.26 2.88 0.74
C GLN A 49 3.24 2.17 1.62
N ASP A 50 2.30 1.44 1.02
CA ASP A 50 1.35 0.60 1.75
C ASP A 50 2.07 -0.45 2.60
N ARG A 51 3.01 -1.21 2.00
CA ARG A 51 3.84 -2.19 2.72
C ARG A 51 4.66 -1.54 3.84
N ALA A 52 5.30 -0.40 3.58
CA ALA A 52 6.11 0.30 4.58
C ALA A 52 5.26 0.78 5.77
N SER A 53 4.03 1.22 5.50
CA SER A 53 3.09 1.67 6.54
C SER A 53 2.62 0.51 7.42
N TYR A 54 2.37 -0.65 6.80
CA TYR A 54 2.00 -1.86 7.52
C TYR A 54 3.15 -2.41 8.37
N ALA A 55 4.40 -2.30 7.92
CA ALA A 55 5.58 -2.84 8.62
C ALA A 55 6.03 -2.00 9.84
N THR A 56 5.22 -1.05 10.31
CA THR A 56 5.58 -0.19 11.43
C THR A 56 5.28 -0.84 12.79
N THR A 57 6.01 -0.43 13.82
CA THR A 57 5.74 -0.82 15.22
C THR A 57 4.28 -0.57 15.61
N ALA A 58 3.72 0.57 15.17
CA ALA A 58 2.35 0.95 15.50
C ALA A 58 1.29 -0.01 14.93
N VAL A 59 1.57 -0.64 13.78
CA VAL A 59 0.64 -1.57 13.14
C VAL A 59 0.92 -3.01 13.58
N LEU A 60 2.17 -3.47 13.55
CA LEU A 60 2.49 -4.85 13.89
C LEU A 60 2.61 -5.05 15.39
N THR A 61 3.53 -4.35 16.05
CA THR A 61 3.85 -4.65 17.45
C THR A 61 2.72 -4.22 18.39
N LEU A 62 2.15 -3.03 18.22
CA LEU A 62 1.18 -2.50 19.18
C LEU A 62 -0.17 -3.20 19.10
N THR A 63 -0.63 -3.57 17.90
CA THR A 63 -1.90 -4.30 17.76
C THR A 63 -1.80 -5.70 18.34
N GLU A 64 -0.67 -6.39 18.17
CA GLU A 64 -0.40 -7.70 18.77
C GLU A 64 -0.26 -7.62 20.30
N ILE A 65 0.26 -6.51 20.85
CA ILE A 65 0.24 -6.24 22.29
C ILE A 65 -1.21 -6.07 22.79
N LEU A 66 -2.02 -5.28 22.07
CA LEU A 66 -3.43 -5.05 22.41
C LEU A 66 -4.26 -6.35 22.30
N ALA A 67 -3.95 -7.19 21.33
CA ALA A 67 -4.54 -8.52 21.12
C ALA A 67 -4.07 -9.56 22.15
N ARG A 68 -3.02 -9.26 22.92
CA ARG A 68 -2.35 -10.15 23.89
C ARG A 68 -1.56 -11.30 23.26
N ASP A 69 -1.16 -11.16 22.00
CA ASP A 69 -0.34 -12.15 21.27
C ASP A 69 1.17 -11.92 21.46
N VAL A 70 1.57 -10.66 21.67
CA VAL A 70 2.96 -10.28 21.90
C VAL A 70 3.10 -9.50 23.20
N TYR A 71 4.20 -9.75 23.92
CA TYR A 71 4.62 -8.92 25.04
C TYR A 71 6.02 -8.37 24.81
N ARG A 72 6.15 -7.04 24.77
CA ARG A 72 7.44 -6.35 24.60
C ARG A 72 7.81 -5.59 25.86
N ILE A 73 8.88 -6.04 26.52
CA ILE A 73 9.45 -5.40 27.70
C ILE A 73 10.76 -4.73 27.29
N ASP A 74 10.78 -3.41 27.30
CA ASP A 74 11.94 -2.61 26.94
C ASP A 74 12.12 -1.51 27.99
N ALA A 75 13.21 -1.55 28.76
CA ALA A 75 13.46 -0.58 29.82
C ALA A 75 13.63 0.85 29.28
N SER A 76 14.07 1.00 28.03
CA SER A 76 14.20 2.29 27.35
C SER A 76 12.86 2.80 26.81
N GLU A 77 11.87 1.92 26.70
CA GLU A 77 10.56 2.23 26.15
C GLU A 77 9.43 1.58 26.97
N PRO A 78 9.11 2.12 28.16
CA PRO A 78 8.09 1.56 29.04
C PRO A 78 6.66 1.70 28.49
N ARG A 79 6.43 2.49 27.44
CA ARG A 79 5.08 2.72 26.88
C ARG A 79 4.51 1.48 26.19
N TYR A 80 5.34 0.53 25.77
CA TYR A 80 4.87 -0.80 25.33
C TYR A 80 4.11 -1.57 26.41
N VAL A 81 4.24 -1.17 27.68
CA VAL A 81 3.45 -1.74 28.79
C VAL A 81 2.44 -0.73 29.27
N ASN A 82 2.92 0.45 29.66
CA ASN A 82 2.11 1.44 30.36
C ASN A 82 0.99 2.02 29.50
N GLU A 83 1.15 2.13 28.17
CA GLU A 83 0.13 2.70 27.28
C GLU A 83 -0.73 1.64 26.58
N THR A 84 -0.23 0.41 26.39
CA THR A 84 -0.87 -0.59 25.51
C THR A 84 -1.38 -1.85 26.22
N LEU A 85 -1.00 -2.13 27.48
CA LEU A 85 -1.48 -3.29 28.25
C LEU A 85 -2.49 -2.96 29.36
N GLY A 86 -3.02 -1.73 29.37
CA GLY A 86 -4.04 -1.31 30.33
C GLY A 86 -4.12 0.20 30.60
N GLY A 87 -3.21 1.00 30.06
CA GLY A 87 -3.29 2.46 30.13
C GLY A 87 -4.03 3.09 28.95
N GLN A 88 -3.94 4.42 28.87
CA GLN A 88 -4.42 5.21 27.74
C GLN A 88 -3.21 5.68 26.95
N ALA A 89 -3.18 5.37 25.65
CA ALA A 89 -2.13 5.86 24.76
C ALA A 89 -2.21 7.38 24.63
N ASP A 90 -1.06 8.06 24.74
CA ASP A 90 -0.98 9.50 24.49
C ASP A 90 -1.19 9.74 22.98
N PRO A 91 -2.15 10.59 22.58
CA PRO A 91 -2.39 10.90 21.16
C PRO A 91 -1.16 11.38 20.38
N GLY A 92 -0.21 12.03 21.06
CA GLY A 92 1.06 12.50 20.48
C GLY A 92 2.19 11.46 20.51
N SER A 93 2.02 10.33 21.20
CA SER A 93 3.02 9.26 21.21
C SER A 93 2.97 8.45 19.93
N PHE A 94 4.04 7.67 19.67
CA PHE A 94 4.02 6.71 18.57
C PHE A 94 2.94 5.64 18.75
N ALA A 95 2.49 5.39 19.98
CA ALA A 95 1.42 4.45 20.28
C ALA A 95 0.03 5.01 19.98
N GLY A 96 -0.19 6.32 20.15
CA GLY A 96 -1.43 6.98 19.77
C GLY A 96 -1.51 7.42 18.30
N GLY A 97 -0.40 7.90 17.73
CA GLY A 97 -0.37 8.56 16.41
C GLY A 97 0.49 7.89 15.33
N GLY A 98 1.37 6.96 15.69
CA GLY A 98 2.40 6.41 14.78
C GLY A 98 1.86 5.58 13.62
N GLY A 99 0.64 5.05 13.73
CA GLY A 99 0.03 4.16 12.74
C GLY A 99 -0.76 4.86 11.63
N PHE A 100 -0.66 6.18 11.48
CA PHE A 100 -1.58 6.95 10.63
C PHE A 100 -0.93 7.53 9.37
N ALA A 101 0.13 8.35 9.53
CA ALA A 101 0.64 9.21 8.46
C ALA A 101 1.03 8.45 7.18
N GLY A 102 1.70 7.30 7.32
CA GLY A 102 2.15 6.50 6.18
C GLY A 102 1.01 6.03 5.27
N PHE A 103 -0.12 5.65 5.85
CA PHE A 103 -1.29 5.21 5.09
C PHE A 103 -1.96 6.38 4.33
N TYR A 104 -1.98 7.59 4.87
CA TYR A 104 -2.49 8.76 4.11
C TYR A 104 -1.56 9.17 2.98
N THR A 105 -0.26 8.92 3.11
CA THR A 105 0.69 9.04 1.99
C THR A 105 0.37 8.02 0.90
N ALA A 106 0.10 6.75 1.24
CA ALA A 106 -0.32 5.73 0.27
C ALA A 106 -1.64 6.10 -0.42
N THR A 107 -2.63 6.55 0.36
CA THR A 107 -3.94 7.01 -0.12
C THR A 107 -3.80 8.16 -1.12
N ARG A 108 -2.93 9.13 -0.81
CA ARG A 108 -2.67 10.27 -1.70
C ARG A 108 -1.98 9.84 -2.99
N ALA A 109 -1.00 8.94 -2.90
CA ALA A 109 -0.32 8.39 -4.06
C ALA A 109 -1.31 7.66 -4.99
N ALA A 110 -2.20 6.83 -4.43
CA ALA A 110 -3.24 6.14 -5.19
C ALA A 110 -4.24 7.12 -5.82
N GLN A 111 -4.66 8.15 -5.08
CA GLN A 111 -5.54 9.21 -5.60
C GLN A 111 -4.90 9.98 -6.76
N ASN A 112 -3.63 10.37 -6.63
CA ASN A 112 -2.88 11.05 -7.68
C ASN A 112 -2.78 10.19 -8.95
N ALA A 113 -2.58 8.88 -8.81
CA ALA A 113 -2.56 7.96 -9.95
C ALA A 113 -3.94 7.87 -10.63
N ILE A 114 -5.03 7.76 -9.85
CA ILE A 114 -6.40 7.80 -10.37
C ILE A 114 -6.67 9.10 -11.13
N ASP A 115 -6.20 10.24 -10.63
CA ASP A 115 -6.40 11.53 -11.28
C ASP A 115 -5.57 11.66 -12.56
N ALA A 116 -4.33 11.18 -12.58
CA ALA A 116 -3.48 11.16 -13.78
C ALA A 116 -4.06 10.27 -14.90
N LEU A 117 -4.71 9.16 -14.53
CA LEU A 117 -5.34 8.24 -15.48
C LEU A 117 -6.55 8.86 -16.20
N LYS A 118 -7.23 9.86 -15.62
CA LYS A 118 -8.35 10.56 -16.27
C LYS A 118 -7.94 11.34 -17.51
N THR A 119 -6.67 11.75 -17.57
CA THR A 119 -6.09 12.52 -18.69
C THR A 119 -4.99 11.74 -19.41
N ALA A 120 -4.98 10.41 -19.25
CA ALA A 120 -4.01 9.55 -19.91
C ALA A 120 -4.12 9.68 -21.44
N SER A 121 -2.98 9.89 -22.10
CA SER A 121 -2.95 10.00 -23.56
C SER A 121 -3.17 8.64 -24.21
N SER A 122 -4.03 8.60 -25.22
CA SER A 122 -4.22 7.43 -26.08
C SER A 122 -2.98 7.06 -26.91
N ALA A 123 -1.96 7.93 -26.94
CA ALA A 123 -0.66 7.61 -27.51
C ALA A 123 0.13 6.56 -26.70
N TYR A 124 -0.18 6.43 -25.41
CA TYR A 124 0.52 5.51 -24.50
C TYR A 124 -0.38 4.43 -23.91
N PHE A 125 -1.68 4.71 -23.74
CA PHE A 125 -2.59 3.83 -23.00
C PHE A 125 -3.85 3.56 -23.79
N SER A 126 -4.22 2.28 -23.89
CA SER A 126 -5.54 1.89 -24.36
C SER A 126 -6.62 2.20 -23.31
N PRO A 127 -7.90 2.25 -23.70
CA PRO A 127 -9.00 2.33 -22.72
C PRO A 127 -8.96 1.19 -21.69
N THR A 128 -8.50 0.00 -22.10
CA THR A 128 -8.32 -1.15 -21.21
C THR A 128 -7.24 -0.89 -20.15
N ASP A 129 -6.08 -0.37 -20.55
CA ASP A 129 -4.99 -0.03 -19.62
C ASP A 129 -5.45 0.97 -18.56
N VAL A 130 -6.21 1.99 -18.99
CA VAL A 130 -6.73 3.03 -18.09
C VAL A 130 -7.69 2.43 -17.08
N LYS A 131 -8.62 1.57 -17.52
CA LYS A 131 -9.62 0.93 -16.66
C LYS A 131 -8.99 -0.01 -15.65
N ILE A 132 -8.13 -0.93 -16.09
CA ILE A 132 -7.46 -1.88 -15.20
C ILE A 132 -6.60 -1.14 -14.17
N SER A 133 -5.84 -0.14 -14.60
CA SER A 133 -5.02 0.67 -13.69
C SER A 133 -5.87 1.42 -12.67
N THR A 134 -6.98 2.02 -13.11
CA THR A 134 -7.90 2.75 -12.22
C THR A 134 -8.51 1.82 -11.18
N GLY A 135 -8.96 0.64 -11.61
CA GLY A 135 -9.51 -0.40 -10.72
C GLY A 135 -8.49 -0.88 -9.69
N PHE A 136 -7.24 -1.09 -10.09
CA PHE A 136 -6.15 -1.42 -9.18
C PHE A 136 -5.91 -0.33 -8.13
N PHE A 137 -5.75 0.94 -8.53
CA PHE A 137 -5.49 2.02 -7.57
C PHE A 137 -6.67 2.31 -6.65
N ARG A 138 -7.92 2.15 -7.11
CA ARG A 138 -9.11 2.21 -6.25
C ARG A 138 -9.10 1.11 -5.19
N THR A 139 -8.75 -0.12 -5.61
CA THR A 139 -8.62 -1.27 -4.71
C THR A 139 -7.54 -1.03 -3.64
N MET A 140 -6.35 -0.57 -4.04
CA MET A 140 -5.28 -0.23 -3.09
C MET A 140 -5.68 0.89 -2.13
N LYS A 141 -6.35 1.95 -2.63
CA LYS A 141 -6.85 3.04 -1.78
C LYS A 141 -7.87 2.53 -0.75
N ALA A 142 -8.76 1.62 -1.14
CA ALA A 142 -9.71 0.98 -0.25
C ALA A 142 -9.04 0.12 0.82
N LEU A 143 -8.06 -0.72 0.43
CA LEU A 143 -7.26 -1.54 1.35
C LEU A 143 -6.54 -0.70 2.42
N VAL A 144 -5.97 0.43 2.00
CA VAL A 144 -5.30 1.36 2.90
C VAL A 144 -6.27 1.95 3.92
N PHE A 145 -7.45 2.40 3.50
CA PHE A 145 -8.46 2.89 4.45
C PHE A 145 -8.96 1.80 5.39
N TYR A 146 -9.11 0.57 4.89
CA TYR A 146 -9.50 -0.59 5.70
C TYR A 146 -8.50 -0.81 6.84
N ARG A 147 -7.20 -0.82 6.55
CA ARG A 147 -6.14 -0.95 7.57
C ARG A 147 -6.17 0.18 8.60
N VAL A 148 -6.41 1.41 8.17
CA VAL A 148 -6.44 2.56 9.10
C VAL A 148 -7.67 2.52 10.01
N ILE A 149 -8.84 2.10 9.50
CA ILE A 149 -10.02 1.97 10.34
C ILE A 149 -9.93 0.78 11.30
N GLU A 150 -9.21 -0.29 10.95
CA GLU A 150 -8.93 -1.39 11.88
C GLU A 150 -8.15 -0.91 13.12
N LEU A 151 -7.21 0.03 12.95
CA LEU A 151 -6.43 0.58 14.06
C LEU A 151 -7.22 1.56 14.95
N ARG A 152 -8.30 2.15 14.42
CA ARG A 152 -9.03 3.27 15.07
C ARG A 152 -10.42 2.88 15.54
N ASP A 153 -10.99 1.85 14.95
CA ASP A 153 -12.29 1.28 15.25
C ASP A 153 -13.36 2.36 15.47
N THR A 154 -13.91 2.48 16.68
CA THR A 154 -14.98 3.42 17.02
C THR A 154 -14.56 4.89 16.99
N VAL A 155 -13.26 5.19 17.06
CA VAL A 155 -12.75 6.57 16.96
C VAL A 155 -12.97 7.14 15.56
N GLY A 156 -13.01 6.26 14.54
CA GLY A 156 -13.21 6.68 13.16
C GLY A 156 -11.97 7.32 12.52
N ILE A 157 -12.10 7.65 11.24
CA ILE A 157 -11.00 8.18 10.41
C ILE A 157 -11.50 9.24 9.41
N PRO A 158 -10.67 10.22 9.02
CA PRO A 158 -10.95 11.06 7.87
C PRO A 158 -10.82 10.29 6.55
N LEU A 159 -11.60 10.68 5.54
CA LEU A 159 -11.59 10.06 4.22
C LEU A 159 -11.03 11.04 3.19
N GLN A 160 -9.75 10.90 2.87
CA GLN A 160 -9.05 11.82 1.97
C GLN A 160 -9.70 11.88 0.56
N THR A 161 -10.05 13.10 0.13
CA THR A 161 -10.64 13.38 -1.18
C THR A 161 -9.57 13.70 -2.23
N ALA A 162 -10.01 13.90 -3.48
CA ALA A 162 -9.14 14.38 -4.55
C ALA A 162 -8.54 15.75 -4.24
N ASN A 163 -9.26 16.65 -3.56
CA ASN A 163 -8.78 17.97 -3.20
C ASN A 163 -7.69 17.87 -2.09
N PRO A 164 -6.43 18.24 -2.37
CA PRO A 164 -5.37 18.15 -1.37
C PRO A 164 -5.48 19.19 -0.25
N MET A 165 -6.26 20.25 -0.44
CA MET A 165 -6.46 21.32 0.55
C MET A 165 -7.68 21.09 1.44
N GLU A 166 -8.47 20.05 1.17
CA GLU A 166 -9.67 19.77 1.94
C GLU A 166 -9.32 19.13 3.30
N LEU A 167 -9.82 19.74 4.37
CA LEU A 167 -9.81 19.16 5.70
C LEU A 167 -11.09 18.38 5.92
N THR A 168 -11.03 17.08 5.70
CA THR A 168 -12.19 16.20 5.87
C THR A 168 -12.46 15.92 7.35
N PRO A 169 -13.72 15.85 7.79
CA PRO A 169 -14.04 15.48 9.16
C PRO A 169 -13.70 14.00 9.43
N ILE A 170 -13.71 13.62 10.70
CA ILE A 170 -13.59 12.22 11.12
C ILE A 170 -14.95 11.54 10.93
N TYR A 171 -14.98 10.45 10.17
CA TYR A 171 -16.17 9.65 9.93
C TYR A 171 -16.17 8.40 10.82
N CYS A 172 -17.35 8.01 11.31
CA CYS A 172 -17.51 6.79 12.10
C CYS A 172 -17.29 5.53 11.25
N LYS A 173 -16.94 4.41 11.90
CA LYS A 173 -16.62 3.14 11.24
C LYS A 173 -17.67 2.67 10.22
N PRO A 174 -19.00 2.69 10.50
CA PRO A 174 -19.98 2.29 9.49
C PRO A 174 -19.93 3.13 8.21
N HIS A 175 -19.75 4.46 8.34
CA HIS A 175 -19.62 5.34 7.18
C HIS A 175 -18.34 5.01 6.39
N VAL A 176 -17.23 4.81 7.09
CA VAL A 176 -15.93 4.47 6.49
C VAL A 176 -16.01 3.13 5.75
N LEU A 177 -16.62 2.10 6.35
CA LEU A 177 -16.80 0.79 5.72
C LEU A 177 -17.70 0.88 4.47
N ASN A 178 -18.77 1.69 4.52
CA ASN A 178 -19.60 1.94 3.33
C ASN A 178 -18.80 2.64 2.22
N TYR A 179 -17.95 3.61 2.56
CA TYR A 179 -17.07 4.27 1.60
C TYR A 179 -16.08 3.28 0.97
N ILE A 180 -15.46 2.42 1.79
CA ILE A 180 -14.55 1.35 1.34
C ILE A 180 -15.27 0.41 0.38
N ALA A 181 -16.47 -0.06 0.75
CA ALA A 181 -17.27 -0.95 -0.09
C ALA A 181 -17.62 -0.29 -1.44
N ALA A 182 -18.09 0.95 -1.44
CA ALA A 182 -18.38 1.69 -2.66
C ALA A 182 -17.15 1.91 -3.56
N LEU A 183 -15.98 2.10 -2.94
CA LEU A 183 -14.71 2.24 -3.66
C LEU A 183 -14.25 0.91 -4.25
N LEU A 184 -14.41 -0.20 -3.52
CA LEU A 184 -14.15 -1.55 -4.01
C LEU A 184 -15.11 -1.91 -5.16
N ASP A 185 -16.40 -1.57 -5.06
CA ASP A 185 -17.39 -1.76 -6.13
C ASP A 185 -17.04 -0.96 -7.39
N SER A 186 -16.60 0.28 -7.21
CA SER A 186 -16.10 1.10 -8.32
C SER A 186 -14.85 0.51 -8.94
N GLY A 187 -13.95 -0.07 -8.12
CA GLY A 187 -12.75 -0.78 -8.59
C GLY A 187 -13.11 -2.05 -9.35
N TYR A 188 -14.02 -2.85 -8.82
CA TYR A 188 -14.55 -4.06 -9.47
C TYR A 188 -15.16 -3.72 -10.83
N ALA A 189 -16.04 -2.72 -10.88
CA ALA A 189 -16.67 -2.27 -12.11
C ALA A 189 -15.64 -1.89 -13.18
N ASP A 190 -14.57 -1.16 -12.83
CA ASP A 190 -13.49 -0.84 -13.76
C ASP A 190 -12.76 -2.11 -14.24
N LEU A 191 -12.39 -3.02 -13.32
CA LEU A 191 -11.68 -4.27 -13.64
C LEU A 191 -12.50 -5.20 -14.55
N THR A 192 -13.83 -5.24 -14.38
CA THR A 192 -14.71 -6.12 -15.16
C THR A 192 -15.28 -5.47 -16.43
N SER A 193 -15.08 -4.16 -16.60
CA SER A 193 -15.60 -3.42 -17.77
C SER A 193 -14.82 -3.66 -19.07
N VAL A 194 -13.72 -4.41 -19.00
CA VAL A 194 -12.79 -4.63 -20.11
C VAL A 194 -12.73 -6.10 -20.48
N THR A 195 -12.43 -6.38 -21.76
CA THR A 195 -12.08 -7.73 -22.21
C THR A 195 -10.75 -8.13 -21.57
N LYS A 196 -10.66 -9.37 -21.11
CA LYS A 196 -9.53 -9.90 -20.32
C LYS A 196 -8.18 -9.50 -20.93
N ALA A 197 -7.39 -8.70 -20.21
CA ALA A 197 -6.02 -8.37 -20.59
C ALA A 197 -5.05 -9.38 -19.96
N ASP A 198 -4.33 -10.12 -20.79
CA ASP A 198 -3.38 -11.14 -20.31
C ASP A 198 -2.24 -10.56 -19.44
N THR A 199 -2.03 -9.24 -19.45
CA THR A 199 -1.01 -8.54 -18.66
C THR A 199 -1.44 -7.13 -18.24
N LEU A 200 -1.04 -6.71 -17.03
CA LEU A 200 -1.17 -5.33 -16.58
C LEU A 200 -0.22 -4.37 -17.33
N PRO A 201 -0.56 -3.07 -17.47
CA PRO A 201 0.32 -2.04 -18.05
C PRO A 201 1.50 -1.64 -17.14
N PHE A 202 1.64 -2.29 -15.99
CA PHE A 202 2.74 -2.17 -15.04
C PHE A 202 2.97 -3.52 -14.35
N LYS A 203 4.15 -3.73 -13.80
CA LYS A 203 4.51 -4.92 -13.03
C LYS A 203 4.38 -4.63 -11.54
N LEU A 204 3.73 -5.53 -10.82
CA LEU A 204 3.64 -5.52 -9.37
C LEU A 204 4.86 -6.22 -8.74
N PRO A 205 5.21 -5.88 -7.48
CA PRO A 205 6.27 -6.57 -6.76
C PRO A 205 6.02 -8.08 -6.65
N GLY A 206 7.07 -8.89 -6.49
CA GLY A 206 6.98 -10.35 -6.51
C GLY A 206 6.01 -10.97 -5.49
N GLY A 207 5.70 -10.27 -4.39
CA GLY A 207 4.66 -10.70 -3.43
C GLY A 207 3.26 -10.84 -4.04
N PHE A 208 2.96 -10.11 -5.12
CA PHE A 208 1.72 -10.23 -5.90
C PHE A 208 1.71 -11.42 -6.87
N SER A 209 2.82 -12.13 -7.03
CA SER A 209 2.93 -13.33 -7.86
C SER A 209 3.48 -14.54 -7.10
N SER A 210 3.31 -14.57 -5.78
CA SER A 210 3.81 -15.62 -4.89
C SER A 210 2.68 -16.54 -4.40
N TYR A 211 3.05 -17.70 -3.86
CA TYR A 211 2.13 -18.65 -3.20
C TYR A 211 0.98 -19.16 -4.08
N GLY A 212 1.24 -19.35 -5.38
CA GLY A 212 0.24 -19.87 -6.34
C GLY A 212 -0.77 -18.84 -6.84
N LEU A 213 -0.62 -17.57 -6.44
CA LEU A 213 -1.44 -16.45 -6.90
C LEU A 213 -0.62 -15.59 -7.86
N ASN A 214 -1.25 -15.06 -8.93
CA ASN A 214 -0.59 -14.13 -9.84
C ASN A 214 -1.48 -12.93 -10.16
N TYR A 215 -1.37 -11.88 -9.36
CA TYR A 215 -2.09 -10.62 -9.52
C TYR A 215 -1.48 -9.68 -10.58
N ASN A 216 -0.45 -10.11 -11.32
CA ASN A 216 0.01 -9.39 -12.52
C ASN A 216 -0.86 -9.68 -13.77
N VAL A 217 -1.99 -10.37 -13.56
CA VAL A 217 -3.01 -10.67 -14.57
C VAL A 217 -4.34 -10.11 -14.07
N ASP A 218 -5.08 -9.47 -14.96
CA ASP A 218 -6.31 -8.75 -14.67
C ASP A 218 -7.40 -9.60 -13.98
N SER A 219 -7.61 -10.83 -14.45
CA SER A 219 -8.63 -11.74 -13.95
C SER A 219 -8.40 -12.14 -12.49
N HIS A 220 -7.17 -12.03 -12.01
CA HIS A 220 -6.84 -12.26 -10.61
C HIS A 220 -6.95 -10.97 -9.78
N LEU A 221 -6.82 -9.78 -10.37
CA LEU A 221 -7.09 -8.53 -9.63
C LEU A 221 -8.54 -8.42 -9.16
N VAL A 222 -9.47 -9.03 -9.90
CA VAL A 222 -10.87 -9.14 -9.46
C VAL A 222 -10.98 -9.92 -8.15
N LEU A 223 -10.18 -10.97 -7.97
CA LEU A 223 -10.11 -11.74 -6.72
C LEU A 223 -9.43 -10.94 -5.61
N PHE A 224 -8.40 -10.16 -5.93
CA PHE A 224 -7.74 -9.28 -4.93
C PHE A 224 -8.68 -8.18 -4.42
N ASN A 225 -9.63 -7.73 -5.24
CA ASN A 225 -10.61 -6.70 -4.88
C ASN A 225 -11.73 -7.21 -3.95
N ARG A 226 -11.96 -8.53 -3.88
CA ARG A 226 -13.14 -9.13 -3.23
C ARG A 226 -12.80 -10.02 -2.05
#